data_AF-A0A962YY90-F1
#
_entry.id   AF-A0A962YY90-F1
#
_cell.length_a   1.000
_cell.length_b   1.000
_cell.length_c   1.000
_cell.angle_alpha   90.00
_cell.angle_beta   90.00
_cell.angle_gamma   90.00
#
_symmetry.space_group_name_H-M   'P 1'
#
loop_
_entity.id
_entity.type
_entity.pdbx_description
1 polymer ?
#
loop_
_entity_poly.entity_id
_entity_poly.type
_entity_poly.pdbx_seq_one_letter_code
_entity_poly.pdbx_strand_id
1 'polypeptide(L)'
;YPGLFLSAIFTIMLSISAFRLFSENERIDLNFYPEQISCIDNVIGQRGLRNGIAQYWDAKYIQAFSKLKMNLAQHIENLEEHRWITSRKFYKKNYDFAIISENANPPYKISYRKLVEINGEPESTISCGDKQVLIYGQAKLRVRRIVNPGDSYQWKACKLPTIIGSHTIDCQSEKTDLAQAGYLTFGPYETLPSGEYFFEIEYMSSKNISDTAGVWDIVIALPTQAKIVAKGDLPGTDNKINKISGLFTLEQKHDMDRVEIRTFAYKDGVMRVDYLKIKRLE
;
A
#
# COMPACT_ATOMS: atom_id res chain seq x y z
N TYR A 1 -55.32 11.67 43.08
CA TYR A 1 -54.16 11.38 42.21
C TYR A 1 -53.27 12.63 42.04
N PRO A 2 -52.55 13.08 43.08
CA PRO A 2 -51.70 14.28 43.00
C PRO A 2 -50.40 14.09 42.20
N GLY A 3 -49.92 12.85 42.02
CA GLY A 3 -48.67 12.55 41.29
C GLY A 3 -48.72 12.80 39.77
N LEU A 4 -49.91 12.67 39.16
CA LEU A 4 -50.11 12.92 37.72
C LEU A 4 -50.00 14.40 37.35
N PHE A 5 -50.48 15.29 38.23
CA PHE A 5 -50.37 16.74 38.03
C PHE A 5 -48.93 17.23 38.15
N LEU A 6 -48.17 16.72 39.12
CA LEU A 6 -46.75 17.04 39.28
C LEU A 6 -45.91 16.56 38.09
N SER A 7 -46.19 15.37 37.55
CA SER A 7 -45.51 14.84 36.37
C SER A 7 -45.78 15.68 35.12
N ALA A 8 -47.04 16.12 34.91
CA ALA A 8 -47.41 16.98 33.78
C ALA A 8 -46.74 18.36 33.85
N ILE A 9 -46.70 18.97 35.04
CA ILE A 9 -46.02 20.26 35.24
C ILE A 9 -44.52 20.13 34.96
N PHE A 10 -43.89 19.03 35.39
CA PHE A 10 -42.46 18.81 35.18
C PHE A 10 -42.13 18.60 33.69
N THR A 11 -42.96 17.86 32.94
CA THR A 11 -42.78 17.66 31.50
C THR A 11 -43.01 18.95 30.72
N ILE A 12 -43.99 19.76 31.12
CA ILE A 12 -44.23 21.08 30.52
C ILE A 12 -43.04 22.00 30.79
N MET A 13 -42.52 22.05 32.02
CA MET A 13 -41.33 22.84 32.34
C MET A 13 -40.10 22.39 31.56
N LEU A 14 -39.86 21.08 31.45
CA LEU A 14 -38.76 20.54 30.64
C LEU A 14 -38.91 20.88 29.16
N SER A 15 -40.13 20.82 28.63
CA SER A 15 -40.41 21.14 27.23
C SER A 15 -40.23 22.63 26.94
N ILE A 16 -40.67 23.51 27.84
CA ILE A 16 -40.46 24.97 27.75
C ILE A 16 -38.97 25.30 27.87
N SER A 17 -38.25 24.62 28.78
CA SER A 17 -36.82 24.83 28.96
C SER A 17 -36.04 24.37 27.73
N ALA A 18 -36.36 23.21 27.16
CA ALA A 18 -35.79 22.72 25.93
C ALA A 18 -36.10 23.63 24.73
N PHE A 19 -37.34 24.13 24.64
CA PHE A 19 -37.76 25.05 23.59
C PHE A 19 -37.06 26.40 23.70
N ARG A 20 -36.90 26.95 24.92
CA ARG A 20 -36.11 28.17 25.15
C ARG A 20 -34.65 27.97 24.80
N LEU A 21 -34.06 26.84 25.20
CA LEU A 21 -32.67 26.51 24.86
C LEU A 21 -32.47 26.37 23.35
N PHE A 22 -33.49 25.88 22.63
CA PHE A 22 -33.50 25.78 21.18
C PHE A 22 -33.72 27.13 20.48
N SER A 23 -34.58 28.00 21.03
CA SER A 23 -34.86 29.31 20.46
C SER A 23 -33.79 30.36 20.76
N GLU A 24 -33.15 30.28 21.93
CA GLU A 24 -32.05 31.17 22.33
C GLU A 24 -30.72 30.77 21.69
N ASN A 25 -30.53 29.48 21.37
CA ASN A 25 -29.45 29.02 20.52
C ASN A 25 -29.88 29.08 19.04
N GLU A 26 -29.79 30.26 18.41
CA GLU A 26 -29.88 30.46 16.96
C GLU A 26 -28.81 29.68 16.14
N ARG A 27 -28.11 28.71 16.74
CA ARG A 27 -26.88 28.09 16.22
C ARG A 27 -26.96 26.59 15.98
N ILE A 28 -28.12 25.95 16.16
CA ILE A 28 -28.30 24.59 15.64
C ILE A 28 -28.67 24.73 14.16
N ASP A 29 -27.65 24.97 13.33
CA ASP A 29 -27.83 24.95 11.88
C ASP A 29 -28.14 23.50 11.46
N LEU A 30 -29.40 23.25 11.12
CA LEU A 30 -29.85 21.95 10.60
C LEU A 30 -29.20 21.62 9.25
N ASN A 31 -28.52 22.58 8.61
CA ASN A 31 -27.71 22.39 7.40
C ASN A 31 -26.21 22.30 7.68
N PHE A 32 -25.80 22.12 8.95
CA PHE A 32 -24.39 22.03 9.32
C PHE A 32 -23.64 21.04 8.41
N TYR A 33 -22.72 21.59 7.61
CA TYR A 33 -21.90 20.84 6.70
C TYR A 33 -20.44 21.17 6.96
N PRO A 34 -19.62 20.23 7.46
CA PRO A 34 -18.25 20.52 7.85
C PRO A 34 -17.46 21.13 6.69
N GLU A 35 -16.76 22.24 6.94
CA GLU A 35 -15.98 22.96 5.91
C GLU A 35 -14.98 22.04 5.21
N GLN A 36 -14.37 21.12 5.94
CA GLN A 36 -13.45 20.12 5.39
C GLN A 36 -14.14 19.20 4.38
N ILE A 37 -15.33 18.67 4.69
CA ILE A 37 -16.09 17.82 3.76
C ILE A 37 -16.57 18.66 2.57
N SER A 38 -17.00 19.90 2.79
CA SER A 38 -17.37 20.84 1.73
C SER A 38 -16.21 21.10 0.75
N CYS A 39 -15.00 21.33 1.27
CA CYS A 39 -13.79 21.48 0.48
C CYS A 39 -13.51 20.23 -0.37
N ILE A 40 -13.54 19.04 0.25
CA ILE A 40 -13.32 17.76 -0.43
C ILE A 40 -14.35 17.55 -1.55
N ASP A 41 -15.63 17.78 -1.26
CA ASP A 41 -16.72 17.66 -2.23
C ASP A 41 -16.57 18.62 -3.39
N ASN A 42 -16.18 19.87 -3.14
CA ASN A 42 -15.96 20.84 -4.21
C ASN A 42 -14.82 20.39 -5.13
N VAL A 43 -13.69 19.94 -4.56
CA VAL A 43 -12.52 19.49 -5.32
C VAL A 43 -12.83 18.28 -6.19
N ILE A 44 -13.50 17.28 -5.63
CA ILE A 44 -13.86 16.02 -6.31
C ILE A 44 -14.99 16.27 -7.32
N GLY A 45 -16.02 17.02 -6.92
CA GLY A 45 -17.23 17.28 -7.70
C GLY A 45 -16.97 18.08 -8.96
N GLN A 46 -16.17 19.14 -8.89
CA GLN A 46 -15.78 19.95 -10.05
C GLN A 46 -15.05 19.15 -11.15
N ARG A 47 -14.35 18.08 -10.74
CA ARG A 47 -13.58 17.21 -11.65
C ARG A 47 -14.34 15.95 -12.07
N GLY A 48 -15.58 15.77 -11.61
CA GLY A 48 -16.39 14.59 -11.92
C GLY A 48 -15.81 13.27 -11.39
N LEU A 49 -14.92 13.32 -10.40
CA LEU A 49 -14.27 12.13 -9.86
C LEU A 49 -15.21 11.37 -8.92
N ARG A 50 -15.03 10.05 -8.83
CA ARG A 50 -15.98 9.18 -8.09
C ARG A 50 -15.31 8.11 -7.26
N ASN A 51 -14.15 7.61 -7.64
CA ASN A 51 -13.49 6.50 -6.95
C ASN A 51 -12.22 7.01 -6.30
N GLY A 52 -12.11 6.87 -4.98
CA GLY A 52 -10.90 7.23 -4.27
C GLY A 52 -10.51 6.23 -3.20
N ILE A 53 -9.36 6.48 -2.60
CA ILE A 53 -8.91 5.78 -1.39
C ILE A 53 -8.76 6.76 -0.24
N ALA A 54 -8.96 6.28 0.98
CA ALA A 54 -8.63 7.03 2.19
C ALA A 54 -8.23 6.07 3.32
N GLN A 55 -7.66 6.66 4.37
CA GLN A 55 -7.34 5.99 5.62
C GLN A 55 -8.64 5.50 6.29
N TYR A 56 -8.59 4.47 7.14
CA TYR A 56 -9.81 3.78 7.62
C TYR A 56 -10.92 4.70 8.16
N TRP A 57 -10.60 5.55 9.15
CA TRP A 57 -11.58 6.44 9.75
C TRP A 57 -12.06 7.54 8.80
N ASP A 58 -11.16 8.08 7.99
CA ASP A 58 -11.47 9.11 6.99
C ASP A 58 -12.41 8.56 5.92
N ALA A 59 -12.16 7.33 5.45
CA ALA A 59 -13.00 6.67 4.45
C ALA A 59 -14.45 6.57 4.94
N LYS A 60 -14.66 6.15 6.19
CA LYS A 60 -15.99 6.04 6.79
C LYS A 60 -16.64 7.38 7.00
N TYR A 61 -15.92 8.32 7.62
CA TYR A 61 -16.44 9.63 7.97
C TYR A 61 -16.83 10.42 6.71
N ILE A 62 -15.88 10.57 5.77
CA ILE A 62 -16.12 11.34 4.54
C ILE A 62 -17.24 10.71 3.73
N GLN A 63 -17.26 9.38 3.58
CA GLN A 63 -18.30 8.73 2.80
C GLN A 63 -19.70 8.83 3.43
N ALA A 64 -19.80 8.87 4.76
CA ALA A 64 -21.09 9.00 5.45
C ALA A 64 -21.66 10.42 5.36
N PHE A 65 -20.80 11.44 5.40
CA PHE A 65 -21.23 12.83 5.48
C PHE A 65 -21.18 13.57 4.15
N SER A 66 -20.36 13.14 3.19
CA SER A 66 -20.30 13.75 1.86
C SER A 66 -21.65 13.74 1.15
N LYS A 67 -21.97 14.84 0.48
CA LYS A 67 -23.15 14.96 -0.39
C LYS A 67 -22.89 14.36 -1.77
N LEU A 68 -21.63 14.07 -2.10
CA LEU A 68 -21.27 13.34 -3.32
C LEU A 68 -21.45 11.83 -3.12
N LYS A 69 -22.03 11.18 -4.14
CA LYS A 69 -22.06 9.72 -4.24
C LYS A 69 -20.69 9.18 -4.68
N MET A 70 -19.68 9.33 -3.83
CA MET A 70 -18.34 8.80 -4.07
C MET A 70 -18.16 7.39 -3.49
N ASN A 71 -17.23 6.66 -4.09
CA ASN A 71 -16.74 5.35 -3.65
C ASN A 71 -15.37 5.54 -3.01
N LEU A 72 -15.28 5.40 -1.68
CA LEU A 72 -14.04 5.61 -0.94
C LEU A 72 -13.57 4.29 -0.32
N ALA A 73 -12.49 3.71 -0.86
CA ALA A 73 -11.92 2.46 -0.35
C ALA A 73 -10.96 2.73 0.81
N GLN A 74 -11.03 1.90 1.83
CA GLN A 74 -10.22 2.02 3.04
C GLN A 74 -8.90 1.23 2.91
N HIS A 75 -7.78 1.94 2.96
CA HIS A 75 -6.43 1.39 2.86
C HIS A 75 -5.59 1.78 4.08
N ILE A 76 -4.55 1.00 4.36
CA ILE A 76 -3.57 1.25 5.43
C ILE A 76 -2.23 1.75 4.86
N GLU A 77 -1.22 1.93 5.71
CA GLU A 77 0.06 2.55 5.38
C GLU A 77 0.76 1.95 4.15
N ASN A 78 0.69 0.63 3.97
CA ASN A 78 1.27 -0.07 2.83
C ASN A 78 0.34 -0.20 1.62
N LEU A 79 -0.76 0.57 1.59
CA LEU A 79 -1.80 0.52 0.55
C LEU A 79 -2.52 -0.84 0.47
N GLU A 80 -2.38 -1.71 1.47
CA GLU A 80 -3.20 -2.91 1.56
C GLU A 80 -4.65 -2.55 1.89
N GLU A 81 -5.55 -3.39 1.41
CA GLU A 81 -6.98 -3.26 1.66
C GLU A 81 -7.26 -3.55 3.13
N HIS A 82 -7.79 -2.57 3.86
CA HIS A 82 -8.16 -2.78 5.26
C HIS A 82 -9.60 -3.27 5.35
N ARG A 83 -9.86 -4.57 5.35
CA ARG A 83 -11.22 -5.12 5.19
C ARG A 83 -12.10 -5.16 6.46
N TRP A 84 -11.77 -4.41 7.51
CA TRP A 84 -12.56 -4.34 8.74
C TRP A 84 -13.88 -3.57 8.53
N ILE A 85 -15.03 -4.19 8.90
CA ILE A 85 -16.39 -3.62 8.81
C ILE A 85 -16.60 -2.86 7.49
N THR A 86 -16.41 -3.54 6.36
CA THR A 86 -16.55 -2.94 5.04
C THR A 86 -16.95 -3.97 4.00
N SER A 87 -17.25 -3.51 2.78
CA SER A 87 -17.64 -4.37 1.66
C SER A 87 -16.58 -4.40 0.57
N ARG A 88 -16.37 -5.57 -0.04
CA ARG A 88 -15.49 -5.75 -1.19
C ARG A 88 -15.83 -4.83 -2.36
N LYS A 89 -17.09 -4.38 -2.46
CA LYS A 89 -17.57 -3.50 -3.55
C LYS A 89 -16.85 -2.15 -3.63
N PHE A 90 -16.29 -1.68 -2.50
CA PHE A 90 -15.57 -0.41 -2.44
C PHE A 90 -14.19 -0.50 -3.08
N TYR A 91 -13.58 -1.69 -3.06
CA TYR A 91 -12.25 -1.90 -3.61
C TYR A 91 -12.32 -2.04 -5.12
N LYS A 92 -11.60 -1.16 -5.81
CA LYS A 92 -11.47 -1.14 -7.26
C LYS A 92 -10.03 -1.45 -7.65
N LYS A 93 -9.86 -1.82 -8.92
CA LYS A 93 -8.54 -2.03 -9.52
C LYS A 93 -7.75 -0.72 -9.57
N ASN A 94 -8.41 0.34 -10.03
CA ASN A 94 -7.88 1.69 -10.12
C ASN A 94 -8.87 2.68 -9.48
N TYR A 95 -8.35 3.85 -9.14
CA TYR A 95 -9.05 4.95 -8.50
C TYR A 95 -8.70 6.26 -9.22
N ASP A 96 -9.30 7.35 -8.76
CA ASP A 96 -9.15 8.69 -9.33
C ASP A 96 -8.33 9.62 -8.43
N PHE A 97 -8.46 9.45 -7.10
CA PHE A 97 -7.84 10.30 -6.09
C PHE A 97 -7.54 9.56 -4.78
N ALA A 98 -6.67 10.13 -3.95
CA ALA A 98 -6.45 9.70 -2.58
C ALA A 98 -6.73 10.84 -1.60
N ILE A 99 -7.30 10.54 -0.45
CA ILE A 99 -7.42 11.47 0.68
C ILE A 99 -6.54 10.94 1.80
N ILE A 100 -5.55 11.73 2.19
CA ILE A 100 -4.59 11.37 3.24
C ILE A 100 -4.60 12.40 4.36
N SER A 101 -4.35 11.95 5.59
CA SER A 101 -4.09 12.80 6.74
C SER A 101 -2.66 12.63 7.20
N GLU A 102 -1.98 13.73 7.49
CA GLU A 102 -0.67 13.70 8.16
C GLU A 102 -0.80 13.32 9.65
N ASN A 103 -1.98 13.54 10.24
CA ASN A 103 -2.26 13.31 11.66
C ASN A 103 -2.74 11.89 11.99
N ALA A 104 -2.91 11.02 10.99
CA ALA A 104 -3.33 9.65 11.26
C ALA A 104 -2.19 8.85 11.92
N ASN A 105 -2.58 8.01 12.88
CA ASN A 105 -1.63 7.11 13.53
C ASN A 105 -1.39 5.86 12.67
N PRO A 106 -0.13 5.38 12.55
CA PRO A 106 0.15 4.06 12.02
C PRO A 106 -0.64 2.98 12.78
N PRO A 107 -1.08 1.89 12.12
CA PRO A 107 -0.83 1.55 10.72
C PRO A 107 -1.81 2.19 9.71
N TYR A 108 -2.73 3.05 10.16
CA TYR A 108 -3.80 3.59 9.30
C TYR A 108 -3.35 4.77 8.44
N LYS A 109 -2.13 5.28 8.62
CA LYS A 109 -1.59 6.40 7.86
C LYS A 109 -1.11 5.97 6.48
N ILE A 110 -1.96 6.12 5.45
CA ILE A 110 -1.53 5.99 4.04
C ILE A 110 -0.32 6.90 3.77
N SER A 111 0.73 6.33 3.18
CA SER A 111 1.98 7.03 2.88
C SER A 111 1.91 7.77 1.53
N TYR A 112 2.09 9.10 1.54
CA TYR A 112 2.25 9.91 0.32
C TYR A 112 3.36 9.36 -0.58
N ARG A 113 4.52 9.06 0.02
CA ARG A 113 5.69 8.53 -0.69
C ARG A 113 5.37 7.25 -1.46
N LYS A 114 4.63 6.31 -0.86
CA LYS A 114 4.25 5.06 -1.57
C LYS A 114 3.30 5.32 -2.73
N LEU A 115 2.39 6.28 -2.60
CA LEU A 115 1.50 6.65 -3.71
C LEU A 115 2.32 7.20 -4.89
N VAL A 116 3.27 8.08 -4.61
CA VAL A 116 4.16 8.64 -5.64
C VAL A 116 5.08 7.58 -6.25
N GLU A 117 5.62 6.66 -5.44
CA GLU A 117 6.43 5.55 -5.94
C GLU A 117 5.68 4.63 -6.93
N ILE A 118 4.35 4.51 -6.80
CA ILE A 118 3.54 3.67 -7.69
C ILE A 118 3.02 4.46 -8.90
N ASN A 119 2.67 5.73 -8.72
CA ASN A 119 1.86 6.48 -9.68
C ASN A 119 2.55 7.70 -10.29
N GLY A 120 3.71 8.11 -9.77
CA GLY A 120 4.28 9.44 -9.99
C GLY A 120 3.60 10.51 -9.15
N GLU A 121 3.95 11.78 -9.37
CA GLU A 121 3.32 12.90 -8.67
C GLU A 121 1.83 13.04 -9.06
N PRO A 122 0.95 13.42 -8.13
CA PRO A 122 -0.44 13.73 -8.46
C PRO A 122 -0.53 14.94 -9.40
N GLU A 123 -1.56 14.96 -10.26
CA GLU A 123 -1.89 16.10 -11.13
C GLU A 123 -2.14 17.38 -10.31
N SER A 124 -2.70 17.24 -9.10
CA SER A 124 -2.81 18.33 -8.13
C SER A 124 -2.98 17.82 -6.71
N THR A 125 -2.50 18.58 -5.73
CA THR A 125 -2.69 18.34 -4.30
C THR A 125 -3.41 19.52 -3.68
N ILE A 126 -4.56 19.27 -3.04
CA ILE A 126 -5.37 20.31 -2.40
C ILE A 126 -5.49 20.03 -0.90
N SER A 127 -5.19 21.02 -0.07
CA SER A 127 -5.38 20.94 1.37
C SER A 127 -6.81 21.32 1.77
N CYS A 128 -7.49 20.43 2.48
CA CYS A 128 -8.80 20.65 3.07
C CYS A 128 -8.69 20.44 4.59
N GLY A 129 -8.34 21.50 5.32
CA GLY A 129 -8.03 21.41 6.76
C GLY A 129 -6.79 20.55 7.00
N ASP A 130 -6.92 19.51 7.82
CA ASP A 130 -5.83 18.56 8.11
C ASP A 130 -5.70 17.41 7.09
N LYS A 131 -6.51 17.42 6.03
CA LYS A 131 -6.48 16.42 4.95
C LYS A 131 -5.86 16.99 3.68
N GLN A 132 -5.19 16.13 2.93
CA GLN A 132 -4.75 16.40 1.57
C GLN A 132 -5.52 15.51 0.60
N VAL A 133 -6.06 16.14 -0.44
CA VAL A 133 -6.71 15.47 -1.58
C VAL A 133 -5.72 15.45 -2.73
N LEU A 134 -5.22 14.25 -3.04
CA LEU A 134 -4.28 13.98 -4.12
C LEU A 134 -5.05 13.52 -5.35
N ILE A 135 -5.06 14.32 -6.40
CA ILE A 135 -5.76 14.03 -7.65
C ILE A 135 -4.79 13.40 -8.65
N TYR A 136 -5.10 12.21 -9.13
CA TYR A 136 -4.32 11.53 -10.16
C TYR A 136 -5.02 11.53 -11.53
N GLY A 137 -6.31 11.85 -11.56
CA GLY A 137 -7.15 11.79 -12.75
C GLY A 137 -7.89 10.45 -12.88
N GLN A 138 -8.88 10.41 -13.77
CA GLN A 138 -9.85 9.32 -13.84
C GLN A 138 -9.19 7.94 -14.08
N ALA A 139 -9.41 7.00 -13.17
CA ALA A 139 -8.88 5.64 -13.17
C ALA A 139 -7.35 5.52 -13.31
N LYS A 140 -6.60 6.58 -12.96
CA LYS A 140 -5.14 6.62 -13.05
C LYS A 140 -4.44 6.25 -11.75
N LEU A 141 -5.08 6.42 -10.60
CA LEU A 141 -4.51 6.03 -9.31
C LEU A 141 -4.54 4.52 -9.14
N ARG A 142 -3.38 3.94 -8.84
CA ARG A 142 -3.16 2.53 -8.51
C ARG A 142 -2.66 2.39 -7.08
N VAL A 143 -3.08 1.32 -6.43
CA VAL A 143 -2.60 0.92 -5.09
C VAL A 143 -1.61 -0.25 -5.13
N ARG A 144 -1.30 -0.74 -6.35
CA ARG A 144 -0.40 -1.87 -6.61
C ARG A 144 0.44 -1.62 -7.86
N ARG A 145 1.72 -2.01 -7.77
CA ARG A 145 2.72 -1.85 -8.84
C ARG A 145 2.50 -2.78 -10.03
N ILE A 146 2.13 -4.03 -9.76
CA ILE A 146 2.01 -5.08 -10.79
C ILE A 146 0.61 -5.68 -10.73
N VAL A 147 -0.20 -5.41 -11.75
CA VAL A 147 -1.60 -5.85 -11.80
C VAL A 147 -2.01 -6.27 -13.22
N ASN A 148 -1.61 -5.53 -14.24
CA ASN A 148 -1.94 -5.82 -15.63
C ASN A 148 -0.80 -6.60 -16.31
N PRO A 149 -1.11 -7.45 -17.30
CA PRO A 149 -0.12 -7.93 -18.25
C PRO A 149 0.77 -6.80 -18.77
N GLY A 150 2.08 -7.00 -18.76
CA GLY A 150 3.06 -6.00 -19.16
C GLY A 150 3.56 -5.10 -18.04
N ASP A 151 2.85 -4.98 -16.91
CA ASP A 151 3.36 -4.25 -15.75
C ASP A 151 4.68 -4.88 -15.27
N SER A 152 5.63 -4.03 -14.93
CA SER A 152 6.90 -4.47 -14.34
C SER A 152 7.38 -3.46 -13.31
N TYR A 153 8.11 -3.96 -12.31
CA TYR A 153 8.74 -3.10 -11.34
C TYR A 153 10.11 -3.67 -10.92
N GLN A 154 11.04 -2.77 -10.64
CA GLN A 154 12.40 -3.08 -10.26
C GLN A 154 12.67 -2.51 -8.86
N TRP A 155 12.98 -3.39 -7.92
CA TRP A 155 13.43 -3.04 -6.58
C TRP A 155 14.94 -3.02 -6.56
N LYS A 156 15.52 -1.84 -6.36
CA LYS A 156 16.95 -1.73 -6.05
C LYS A 156 17.26 -2.49 -4.77
N ALA A 157 18.42 -3.13 -4.70
CA ALA A 157 18.77 -3.99 -3.58
C ALA A 157 18.80 -3.26 -2.24
N CYS A 158 19.13 -1.95 -2.19
CA CYS A 158 19.06 -1.19 -0.93
C CYS A 158 17.64 -0.93 -0.39
N LYS A 159 16.60 -1.31 -1.14
CA LYS A 159 15.21 -1.28 -0.68
C LYS A 159 14.73 -2.65 -0.19
N LEU A 160 15.61 -3.64 -0.20
CA LEU A 160 15.33 -5.00 0.23
C LEU A 160 16.09 -5.29 1.53
N PRO A 161 15.46 -5.95 2.50
CA PRO A 161 16.15 -6.49 3.67
C PRO A 161 17.35 -7.38 3.33
N THR A 162 18.32 -7.43 4.24
CA THR A 162 19.53 -8.27 4.17
C THR A 162 19.89 -8.83 5.55
N ILE A 163 20.50 -10.02 5.61
CA ILE A 163 21.02 -10.62 6.86
C ILE A 163 22.54 -10.51 6.94
N ILE A 164 23.25 -10.80 5.85
CA ILE A 164 24.71 -10.93 5.81
C ILE A 164 25.41 -9.81 5.03
N GLY A 165 24.65 -8.77 4.68
CA GLY A 165 25.13 -7.67 3.85
C GLY A 165 24.83 -6.30 4.42
N SER A 166 25.31 -5.29 3.72
CA SER A 166 25.00 -3.89 3.96
C SER A 166 24.61 -3.20 2.66
N HIS A 167 24.01 -2.01 2.76
CA HIS A 167 23.62 -1.23 1.60
C HIS A 167 24.72 -0.24 1.22
N THR A 168 25.08 -0.21 -0.06
CA THR A 168 26.06 0.72 -0.60
C THR A 168 25.43 2.07 -0.94
N ILE A 169 26.27 3.08 -1.16
CA ILE A 169 25.81 4.41 -1.61
C ILE A 169 25.14 4.37 -3.00
N ASP A 170 25.53 3.42 -3.84
CA ASP A 170 24.93 3.16 -5.15
C ASP A 170 23.62 2.36 -5.07
N CYS A 171 23.11 2.15 -3.85
CA CYS A 171 21.88 1.44 -3.56
C CYS A 171 21.91 -0.05 -3.95
N GLN A 172 23.07 -0.68 -3.83
CA GLN A 172 23.25 -2.14 -3.95
C GLN A 172 23.22 -2.78 -2.56
N SER A 173 23.16 -4.12 -2.51
CA SER A 173 23.40 -4.88 -1.28
C SER A 173 24.62 -5.77 -1.46
N GLU A 174 25.64 -5.57 -0.63
CA GLU A 174 26.92 -6.28 -0.71
C GLU A 174 27.19 -7.06 0.57
N LYS A 175 27.77 -8.25 0.41
CA LYS A 175 28.14 -9.13 1.52
C LYS A 175 29.25 -8.49 2.36
N THR A 176 29.08 -8.44 3.68
CA THR A 176 30.02 -7.75 4.60
C THR A 176 31.11 -8.66 5.15
N ASP A 177 30.81 -9.94 5.39
CA ASP A 177 31.76 -10.96 5.85
C ASP A 177 31.81 -12.12 4.86
N LEU A 178 32.96 -12.31 4.21
CA LEU A 178 33.18 -13.34 3.20
C LEU A 178 33.05 -14.77 3.76
N ALA A 179 33.33 -14.98 5.05
CA ALA A 179 33.25 -16.30 5.69
C ALA A 179 31.81 -16.71 6.05
N GLN A 180 30.88 -15.75 6.06
CA GLN A 180 29.48 -16.00 6.37
C GLN A 180 28.71 -16.45 5.11
N ALA A 181 27.78 -17.38 5.27
CA ALA A 181 26.77 -17.70 4.26
C ALA A 181 25.39 -17.31 4.79
N GLY A 182 24.48 -16.92 3.91
CA GLY A 182 23.18 -16.41 4.34
C GLY A 182 22.45 -15.60 3.26
N TYR A 183 21.29 -15.08 3.65
CA TYR A 183 20.48 -14.25 2.75
C TYR A 183 21.10 -12.86 2.57
N LEU A 184 21.55 -12.60 1.34
CA LEU A 184 22.09 -11.31 0.95
C LEU A 184 20.97 -10.32 0.62
N THR A 185 19.90 -10.78 -0.03
CA THR A 185 18.64 -10.02 -0.14
C THR A 185 17.43 -10.93 0.02
N PHE A 186 16.35 -10.38 0.55
CA PHE A 186 15.05 -11.03 0.60
C PHE A 186 13.93 -9.98 0.58
N GLY A 187 12.77 -10.31 0.01
CA GLY A 187 11.69 -9.35 -0.32
C GLY A 187 11.32 -9.44 -1.80
N PRO A 188 10.57 -8.50 -2.41
CA PRO A 188 9.94 -7.31 -1.84
C PRO A 188 8.62 -7.56 -1.08
N TYR A 189 8.18 -8.83 -0.93
CA TYR A 189 6.90 -9.20 -0.30
C TYR A 189 5.67 -8.65 -1.04
N GLU A 190 5.72 -8.68 -2.36
CA GLU A 190 4.67 -8.04 -3.17
C GLU A 190 3.48 -8.95 -3.36
N THR A 191 2.31 -8.37 -3.14
CA THR A 191 1.02 -9.03 -3.33
C THR A 191 0.71 -9.08 -4.83
N LEU A 192 0.79 -10.26 -5.42
CA LEU A 192 0.65 -10.47 -6.85
C LEU A 192 -0.63 -11.26 -7.17
N PRO A 193 -1.42 -10.87 -8.18
CA PRO A 193 -2.52 -11.71 -8.65
C PRO A 193 -1.99 -13.04 -9.20
N SER A 194 -2.85 -14.04 -9.27
CA SER A 194 -2.56 -15.26 -10.03
C SER A 194 -2.28 -14.95 -11.50
N GLY A 195 -1.38 -15.74 -12.11
CA GLY A 195 -0.90 -15.51 -13.47
C GLY A 195 0.57 -15.92 -13.68
N GLU A 196 1.09 -15.57 -14.85
CA GLU A 196 2.46 -15.86 -15.26
C GLU A 196 3.36 -14.65 -15.11
N TYR A 197 4.59 -14.88 -14.65
CA TYR A 197 5.54 -13.84 -14.32
C TYR A 197 6.93 -14.18 -14.82
N PHE A 198 7.63 -13.13 -15.24
CA PHE A 198 9.06 -13.13 -15.47
C PHE A 198 9.76 -12.46 -14.28
N PHE A 199 10.89 -13.01 -13.85
CA PHE A 199 11.76 -12.37 -12.87
C PHE A 199 13.17 -12.17 -13.43
N GLU A 200 13.88 -11.17 -12.90
CA GLU A 200 15.28 -10.92 -13.19
C GLU A 200 16.00 -10.48 -11.91
N ILE A 201 17.23 -10.96 -11.73
CA ILE A 201 18.13 -10.60 -10.64
C ILE A 201 19.44 -10.16 -11.29
N GLU A 202 19.85 -8.91 -11.04
CA GLU A 202 21.16 -8.41 -11.43
C GLU A 202 22.10 -8.48 -10.23
N TYR A 203 23.26 -9.11 -10.43
CA TYR A 203 24.20 -9.39 -9.36
C TYR A 203 25.63 -9.49 -9.90
N MET A 204 26.60 -9.51 -8.99
CA MET A 204 28.00 -9.71 -9.28
C MET A 204 28.61 -10.61 -8.20
N SER A 205 29.54 -11.48 -8.58
CA SER A 205 30.32 -12.30 -7.67
C SER A 205 31.78 -12.40 -8.09
N SER A 206 32.68 -12.47 -7.13
CA SER A 206 34.11 -12.70 -7.38
C SER A 206 34.46 -14.14 -7.73
N LYS A 207 33.52 -15.10 -7.64
CA LYS A 207 33.76 -16.49 -8.01
C LYS A 207 33.84 -16.68 -9.53
N ASN A 208 34.52 -17.75 -9.96
CA ASN A 208 34.59 -18.10 -11.38
C ASN A 208 33.22 -18.49 -11.93
N ILE A 209 33.02 -18.29 -13.23
CA ILE A 209 31.76 -18.64 -13.90
C ILE A 209 31.37 -20.12 -13.80
N SER A 210 32.34 -21.02 -13.60
CA SER A 210 32.10 -22.45 -13.38
C SER A 210 31.65 -22.80 -11.96
N ASP A 211 31.85 -21.88 -11.01
CA ASP A 211 31.59 -22.11 -9.59
C ASP A 211 30.22 -21.54 -9.20
N THR A 212 29.60 -22.09 -8.16
CA THR A 212 28.34 -21.54 -7.61
C THR A 212 28.65 -20.50 -6.51
N ALA A 213 28.23 -19.26 -6.73
CA ALA A 213 28.33 -18.16 -5.77
C ALA A 213 27.22 -18.19 -4.71
N GLY A 214 26.06 -18.74 -5.07
CA GLY A 214 24.91 -18.81 -4.20
C GLY A 214 23.71 -19.48 -4.86
N VAL A 215 22.53 -19.28 -4.28
CA VAL A 215 21.26 -19.74 -4.82
C VAL A 215 20.22 -18.65 -4.74
N TRP A 216 19.19 -18.75 -5.57
CA TRP A 216 18.00 -17.93 -5.48
C TRP A 216 16.77 -18.82 -5.37
N ASP A 217 15.73 -18.30 -4.73
CA ASP A 217 14.39 -18.88 -4.81
C ASP A 217 13.31 -17.81 -4.78
N ILE A 218 12.13 -18.21 -5.25
CA ILE A 218 10.90 -17.44 -5.23
C ILE A 218 9.93 -18.22 -4.36
N VAL A 219 9.43 -17.58 -3.32
CA VAL A 219 8.55 -18.21 -2.34
C VAL A 219 7.27 -17.42 -2.14
N ILE A 220 6.24 -18.14 -1.71
CA ILE A 220 4.97 -17.59 -1.25
C ILE A 220 4.89 -17.77 0.27
N ALA A 221 4.61 -16.69 0.99
CA ALA A 221 4.56 -16.67 2.44
C ALA A 221 3.13 -16.93 2.95
N LEU A 222 2.76 -18.19 3.22
CA LEU A 222 1.51 -18.57 3.88
C LEU A 222 1.79 -19.03 5.32
N PRO A 223 0.83 -18.94 6.26
CA PRO A 223 0.99 -18.32 7.57
C PRO A 223 1.99 -18.96 8.54
N THR A 224 2.55 -20.12 8.22
CA THR A 224 3.53 -20.83 9.05
C THR A 224 4.75 -21.35 8.27
N GLN A 225 4.73 -21.40 6.93
CA GLN A 225 5.87 -21.87 6.14
C GLN A 225 5.88 -21.29 4.71
N ALA A 226 7.07 -20.90 4.25
CA ALA A 226 7.29 -20.47 2.87
C ALA A 226 7.18 -21.66 1.90
N LYS A 227 6.34 -21.53 0.87
CA LYS A 227 6.26 -22.49 -0.24
C LYS A 227 7.15 -22.00 -1.39
N ILE A 228 8.10 -22.83 -1.81
CA ILE A 228 8.96 -22.53 -2.97
C ILE A 228 8.16 -22.72 -4.26
N VAL A 229 8.19 -21.70 -5.13
CA VAL A 229 7.57 -21.68 -6.46
C VAL A 229 8.60 -21.93 -7.55
N ALA A 230 9.79 -21.33 -7.41
CA ALA A 230 10.92 -21.50 -8.32
C ALA A 230 12.22 -21.37 -7.53
N LYS A 231 13.29 -22.02 -8.01
CA LYS A 231 14.63 -21.90 -7.43
C LYS A 231 15.70 -22.21 -8.47
N GLY A 232 16.92 -21.75 -8.22
CA GLY A 232 18.07 -22.06 -9.04
C GLY A 232 19.36 -21.55 -8.43
N ASP A 233 20.45 -21.76 -9.16
CA ASP A 233 21.78 -21.36 -8.73
C ASP A 233 22.11 -19.94 -9.18
N LEU A 234 22.97 -19.28 -8.41
CA LEU A 234 23.66 -18.05 -8.78
C LEU A 234 25.12 -18.44 -9.10
N PRO A 235 25.48 -18.62 -10.38
CA PRO A 235 26.86 -18.89 -10.76
C PRO A 235 27.78 -17.71 -10.42
N GLY A 236 29.07 -17.95 -10.30
CA GLY A 236 30.08 -16.90 -10.24
C GLY A 236 30.07 -16.06 -11.53
N THR A 237 30.65 -14.87 -11.46
CA THR A 237 30.59 -13.91 -12.57
C THR A 237 31.93 -13.27 -12.89
N ASP A 238 33.04 -13.76 -12.33
CA ASP A 238 34.38 -13.22 -12.54
C ASP A 238 34.46 -11.70 -12.29
N ASN A 239 33.79 -11.23 -11.23
CA ASN A 239 33.64 -9.80 -10.87
C ASN A 239 32.91 -8.94 -11.92
N LYS A 240 32.20 -9.55 -12.88
CA LYS A 240 31.36 -8.84 -13.84
C LYS A 240 29.92 -8.79 -13.38
N ILE A 241 29.20 -7.74 -13.76
CA ILE A 241 27.75 -7.69 -13.57
C ILE A 241 27.12 -8.73 -14.49
N ASN A 242 26.26 -9.57 -13.93
CA ASN A 242 25.49 -10.57 -14.64
C ASN A 242 24.01 -10.51 -14.26
N LYS A 243 23.18 -11.14 -15.08
CA LYS A 243 21.75 -11.29 -14.85
C LYS A 243 21.35 -12.74 -14.88
N ILE A 244 20.57 -13.17 -13.89
CA ILE A 244 19.81 -14.40 -13.97
C ILE A 244 18.32 -14.04 -14.11
N SER A 245 17.60 -14.82 -14.89
CA SER A 245 16.17 -14.61 -15.10
C SER A 245 15.46 -15.92 -15.34
N GLY A 246 14.14 -15.90 -15.23
CA GLY A 246 13.31 -17.06 -15.48
C GLY A 246 11.83 -16.74 -15.36
N LEU A 247 11.03 -17.80 -15.44
CA LEU A 247 9.58 -17.73 -15.36
C LEU A 247 9.09 -18.38 -14.07
N PHE A 248 7.99 -17.87 -13.52
CA PHE A 248 7.24 -18.52 -12.45
C PHE A 248 5.74 -18.25 -12.60
N THR A 249 4.93 -19.17 -12.08
CA THR A 249 3.47 -19.08 -12.17
C THR A 249 2.88 -19.06 -10.77
N LEU A 250 1.95 -18.14 -10.53
CA LEU A 250 1.11 -18.12 -9.33
C LEU A 250 -0.23 -18.76 -9.66
N GLU A 251 -0.45 -19.96 -9.13
CA GLU A 251 -1.73 -20.67 -9.24
C GLU A 251 -2.88 -19.84 -8.65
N GLN A 252 -4.12 -20.09 -9.10
CA GLN A 252 -5.32 -19.39 -8.62
C GLN A 252 -5.51 -19.45 -7.09
N LYS A 253 -5.06 -20.53 -6.43
CA LYS A 253 -5.12 -20.66 -4.97
C LYS A 253 -4.18 -19.71 -4.22
N HIS A 254 -3.22 -19.13 -4.94
CA HIS A 254 -2.25 -18.15 -4.45
C HIS A 254 -2.53 -16.75 -5.01
N ASP A 255 -3.75 -16.51 -5.50
CA ASP A 255 -4.17 -15.20 -5.98
C ASP A 255 -4.07 -14.17 -4.86
N MET A 256 -3.30 -13.12 -5.12
CA MET A 256 -3.03 -12.04 -4.15
C MET A 256 -2.26 -12.50 -2.92
N ASP A 257 -1.51 -13.61 -2.99
CA ASP A 257 -0.52 -13.92 -1.97
C ASP A 257 0.74 -13.04 -2.13
N ARG A 258 1.49 -12.87 -1.04
CA ARG A 258 2.77 -12.15 -1.05
C ARG A 258 3.87 -13.05 -1.60
N VAL A 259 4.59 -12.52 -2.59
CA VAL A 259 5.75 -13.15 -3.22
C VAL A 259 7.03 -12.52 -2.72
N GLU A 260 7.97 -13.39 -2.39
CA GLU A 260 9.32 -13.05 -1.94
C GLU A 260 10.34 -13.73 -2.85
N ILE A 261 11.30 -12.97 -3.34
CA ILE A 261 12.48 -13.47 -4.05
C ILE A 261 13.67 -13.33 -3.09
N ARG A 262 14.40 -14.41 -2.88
CA ARG A 262 15.53 -14.45 -1.94
C ARG A 262 16.80 -14.81 -2.70
N THR A 263 17.90 -14.18 -2.30
CA THR A 263 19.23 -14.54 -2.75
C THR A 263 20.04 -14.97 -1.54
N PHE A 264 20.63 -16.16 -1.61
CA PHE A 264 21.47 -16.73 -0.58
C PHE A 264 22.90 -16.81 -1.11
N ALA A 265 23.84 -16.10 -0.49
CA ALA A 265 25.25 -16.18 -0.85
C ALA A 265 25.94 -17.29 -0.06
N TYR A 266 26.78 -18.08 -0.73
CA TYR A 266 27.64 -19.05 -0.07
C TYR A 266 28.84 -18.39 0.60
N LYS A 267 29.57 -19.20 1.39
CA LYS A 267 30.88 -18.80 1.93
C LYS A 267 31.86 -18.56 0.79
N ASP A 268 32.85 -17.75 1.12
CA ASP A 268 34.04 -17.43 0.34
C ASP A 268 33.71 -16.74 -0.98
N GLY A 269 34.19 -15.51 -1.14
CA GLY A 269 33.93 -14.69 -2.33
C GLY A 269 32.96 -13.54 -2.06
N VAL A 270 33.22 -12.45 -2.77
CA VAL A 270 32.39 -11.25 -2.78
C VAL A 270 31.12 -11.57 -3.55
N MET A 271 30.01 -11.06 -3.06
CA MET A 271 28.75 -11.10 -3.77
C MET A 271 27.96 -9.82 -3.50
N ARG A 272 27.36 -9.30 -4.56
CA ARG A 272 26.55 -8.10 -4.53
C ARG A 272 25.30 -8.30 -5.38
N VAL A 273 24.16 -7.81 -4.91
CA VAL A 273 22.92 -7.72 -5.68
C VAL A 273 22.63 -6.26 -5.96
N ASP A 274 22.26 -5.96 -7.21
CA ASP A 274 22.01 -4.60 -7.68
C ASP A 274 20.49 -4.33 -7.69
N TYR A 275 19.70 -5.27 -8.21
CA TYR A 275 18.25 -5.23 -8.12
C TYR A 275 17.57 -6.59 -8.33
N LEU A 276 16.28 -6.62 -7.97
CA LEU A 276 15.32 -7.63 -8.36
C LEU A 276 14.22 -6.98 -9.22
N LYS A 277 13.73 -7.69 -10.22
CA LYS A 277 12.65 -7.22 -11.08
C LYS A 277 11.62 -8.32 -11.26
N ILE A 278 10.34 -7.93 -11.27
CA ILE A 278 9.22 -8.80 -11.61
C ILE A 278 8.44 -8.11 -12.74
N LYS A 279 8.02 -8.89 -13.72
CA LYS A 279 7.11 -8.47 -14.79
C LYS A 279 5.97 -9.47 -14.90
N ARG A 280 4.73 -8.97 -14.96
CA ARG A 280 3.56 -9.79 -15.26
C ARG A 280 3.47 -10.04 -16.76
N LEU A 281 3.26 -11.29 -17.14
CA LEU A 281 3.10 -11.72 -18.53
C LEU A 281 1.62 -11.91 -18.87
N GLU A 282 0.87 -12.57 -17.98
CA GLU A 282 -0.57 -12.85 -18.10
C GLU A 282 -1.31 -12.61 -16.78
#